data_AF-A0A8X6HIT4-F1
#
_entry.id   AF-A0A8X6HIT4-F1
#
_cell.length_a   1.000
_cell.length_b   1.000
_cell.length_c   1.000
_cell.angle_alpha   90.00
_cell.angle_beta   90.00
_cell.angle_gamma   90.00
#
_symmetry.space_group_name_H-M   'P 1'
#
loop_
_entity.id
_entity.type
_entity.pdbx_description
1 polymer ?
#
loop_
_entity_poly.entity_id
_entity_poly.type
_entity_poly.pdbx_seq_one_letter_code
_entity_poly.pdbx_strand_id
1 'polypeptide(L)'
;MLNDIFNNIAKCRYCDRSFCFDVTENKSSRRGLASSISATCKYCGSSHGSMTSNSVPAGYEVNLRFVYGMRCIGIGKSAAQTFCALMNLPPPPAKFERLYTPIFNALETASSRSMFYKERRFHSFFAFLSVSEFTYLNYSVPFKFIKD
;
A
#
# COMPACT_ATOMS: atom_id res chain seq x y z
N MET A 1 -9.58 13.22 16.11
CA MET A 1 -8.20 12.69 16.01
C MET A 1 -7.38 13.38 14.92
N LEU A 2 -7.69 13.24 13.62
CA LEU A 2 -6.91 13.91 12.55
C LEU A 2 -6.91 15.44 12.68
N ASN A 3 -8.08 16.04 12.92
CA ASN A 3 -8.19 17.47 13.20
C ASN A 3 -7.31 17.92 14.36
N ASP A 4 -7.30 17.15 15.45
CA ASP A 4 -6.55 17.50 16.65
C ASP A 4 -5.05 17.48 16.38
N ILE A 5 -4.56 16.47 15.64
CA ILE A 5 -3.17 16.38 15.22
C ILE A 5 -2.78 17.61 14.40
N PHE A 6 -3.52 17.92 13.33
CA PHE A 6 -3.21 19.07 12.46
C PHE A 6 -3.26 20.39 13.22
N ASN A 7 -4.23 20.57 14.09
CA ASN A 7 -4.38 21.80 14.87
C ASN A 7 -3.29 22.01 15.92
N ASN A 8 -2.67 20.93 16.40
CA ASN A 8 -1.57 21.00 17.36
C ASN A 8 -0.20 21.20 16.71
N ILE A 9 0.01 20.73 15.47
CA ILE A 9 1.34 20.73 14.83
C ILE A 9 1.48 21.73 13.68
N ALA A 10 0.38 22.23 13.13
CA ALA A 10 0.40 23.06 11.93
C ALA A 10 -0.33 24.40 12.12
N LYS A 11 0.14 25.42 11.41
CA LYS A 11 -0.53 26.71 11.23
C LYS A 11 -0.93 26.88 9.76
N CYS A 12 -1.97 27.68 9.50
CA CYS A 12 -2.33 28.00 8.14
C CYS A 12 -1.25 28.86 7.48
N ARG A 13 -0.75 28.43 6.31
CA ARG A 13 0.26 29.18 5.53
C ARG A 13 -0.18 30.58 5.13
N TYR A 14 -1.49 30.82 4.97
CA TYR A 14 -2.02 32.08 4.42
C TYR A 14 -2.43 33.09 5.49
N CYS A 15 -2.92 32.63 6.64
CA CYS A 15 -3.38 33.53 7.73
C CYS A 15 -2.60 33.37 9.05
N ASP A 16 -1.62 32.47 9.09
CA ASP A 16 -0.72 32.19 10.22
C ASP A 16 -1.41 31.85 11.56
N ARG A 17 -2.67 31.40 11.50
CA ARG A 17 -3.44 30.99 12.67
C ARG A 17 -3.21 29.52 13.00
N SER A 18 -3.12 29.20 14.28
CA SER A 18 -3.23 27.84 14.83
C SER A 18 -4.69 27.44 15.05
N PHE A 19 -4.95 26.16 15.31
CA PHE A 19 -6.29 25.64 15.60
C PHE A 19 -7.37 26.01 14.56
N CYS A 20 -6.98 26.09 13.29
CA CYS A 20 -7.84 26.58 12.22
C CYS A 20 -8.18 25.54 11.16
N PHE A 21 -7.58 24.35 11.19
CA PHE A 21 -7.81 23.33 10.18
C PHE A 21 -9.05 22.51 10.47
N ASP A 22 -9.86 22.34 9.42
CA ASP A 22 -10.89 21.33 9.31
C ASP A 22 -10.46 20.29 8.26
N VAL A 23 -10.11 19.09 8.73
CA VAL A 23 -9.68 17.97 7.90
C VAL A 23 -10.89 17.07 7.67
N THR A 24 -11.25 16.95 6.40
CA THR A 24 -12.42 16.19 5.96
C THR A 24 -12.00 15.13 4.96
N GLU A 25 -12.57 13.94 5.12
CA GLU A 25 -12.48 12.88 4.11
C GLU A 25 -13.67 13.01 3.15
N ASN A 26 -13.38 13.05 1.85
CA ASN A 26 -14.42 12.92 0.85
C ASN A 26 -14.79 11.44 0.65
N LYS A 27 -15.88 11.01 1.30
CA LYS A 27 -16.36 9.62 1.22
C LYS A 27 -16.82 9.22 -0.18
N SER A 28 -17.29 10.16 -1.01
CA SER A 28 -17.75 9.86 -2.38
C SER A 28 -16.59 9.64 -3.35
N SER A 29 -15.39 10.14 -3.01
CA SER A 29 -14.17 9.90 -3.80
C SER A 29 -13.47 8.58 -3.45
N ARG A 30 -14.05 7.75 -2.57
CA ARG A 30 -13.49 6.45 -2.19
C ARG A 30 -13.36 5.53 -3.41
N ARG A 31 -12.16 4.98 -3.60
CA ARG A 31 -11.82 4.00 -4.63
C ARG A 31 -11.17 2.81 -3.94
N GLY A 32 -11.99 1.88 -3.46
CA GLY A 32 -11.53 0.82 -2.55
C GLY A 32 -11.06 1.43 -1.23
N LEU A 33 -9.81 1.14 -0.85
CA LEU A 33 -9.18 1.66 0.37
C LEU A 33 -8.56 3.05 0.23
N ALA A 34 -8.48 3.59 -0.99
CA ALA A 34 -8.02 4.95 -1.22
C ALA A 34 -9.18 5.95 -1.12
N SER A 35 -8.95 7.10 -0.50
CA SER A 35 -9.91 8.19 -0.40
C SER A 35 -9.21 9.54 -0.53
N SER A 36 -9.98 10.61 -0.78
CA SER A 36 -9.41 11.96 -0.79
C SER A 36 -9.58 12.56 0.60
N ILE A 37 -8.51 13.15 1.10
CA ILE A 37 -8.51 13.94 2.33
C ILE A 37 -8.16 15.37 1.96
N SER A 38 -8.90 16.31 2.54
CA SER A 38 -8.64 17.74 2.37
C SER A 38 -8.62 18.43 3.72
N ALA A 39 -7.68 19.35 3.90
CA ALA A 39 -7.58 20.23 5.04
C ALA A 39 -7.93 21.65 4.60
N THR A 40 -8.94 22.22 5.23
CA THR A 40 -9.45 23.56 4.93
C THR A 40 -9.28 24.47 6.14
N CYS A 41 -8.70 25.65 5.93
CA CYS A 41 -8.64 26.67 6.98
C CYS A 41 -10.02 27.32 7.16
N LYS A 42 -10.57 27.29 8.37
CA LYS A 42 -11.87 27.87 8.70
C LYS A 42 -11.94 29.39 8.56
N TYR A 43 -10.81 30.08 8.61
CA TYR A 43 -10.76 31.55 8.61
C TYR A 43 -10.55 32.16 7.22
N CYS A 44 -9.58 31.65 6.45
CA CYS A 44 -9.26 32.19 5.13
C CYS A 44 -9.79 31.32 3.97
N GLY A 45 -10.38 30.16 4.26
CA GLY A 45 -10.95 29.27 3.25
C GLY A 45 -9.92 28.52 2.41
N SER A 46 -8.62 28.69 2.64
CA SER A 46 -7.59 27.96 1.88
C SER A 46 -7.73 26.46 2.11
N SER A 47 -7.90 25.70 1.04
CA SER A 47 -8.02 24.24 1.09
C SER A 47 -6.88 23.57 0.34
N HIS A 48 -6.30 22.54 0.92
CA HIS A 48 -5.35 21.65 0.25
C HIS A 48 -5.74 20.22 0.53
N GLY A 49 -5.69 19.37 -0.49
CA GLY A 49 -6.07 17.97 -0.36
C GLY A 49 -5.41 17.11 -1.40
N SER A 50 -5.34 15.81 -1.11
CA SER A 50 -4.77 14.81 -1.98
C SER A 50 -5.45 13.46 -1.74
N MET A 51 -5.13 12.48 -2.58
CA MET A 51 -5.51 11.09 -2.32
C MET A 51 -4.59 10.49 -1.25
N THR A 52 -5.14 9.63 -0.41
CA THR A 52 -4.40 8.91 0.64
C THR A 52 -3.38 7.91 0.10
N SER A 53 -3.41 7.64 -1.20
CA SER A 53 -2.49 6.73 -1.86
C SER A 53 -2.17 7.25 -3.27
N ASN A 54 -0.97 6.91 -3.75
CA ASN A 54 -0.53 7.25 -5.09
C ASN A 54 -1.38 6.54 -6.14
N SER A 55 -1.69 7.27 -7.20
CA SER A 55 -2.33 6.71 -8.38
C SER A 55 -1.27 6.10 -9.30
N VAL A 56 -1.53 4.87 -9.74
CA VAL A 56 -0.75 4.11 -10.71
C VAL A 56 -1.67 3.62 -11.82
N PRO A 57 -1.16 3.19 -13.00
CA PRO A 57 -2.02 2.77 -14.11
C PRO A 57 -3.05 1.69 -13.76
N ALA A 58 -2.71 0.81 -12.80
CA ALA A 58 -3.58 -0.27 -12.33
C ALA A 58 -4.59 0.15 -11.23
N GLY A 59 -4.54 1.40 -10.73
CA GLY A 59 -5.40 1.88 -9.65
C GLY A 59 -4.60 2.64 -8.58
N TYR A 60 -4.89 2.39 -7.30
CA TYR A 60 -4.14 2.99 -6.20
C TYR A 60 -3.20 1.97 -5.56
N GLU A 61 -2.01 2.40 -5.17
CA GLU A 61 -1.01 1.51 -4.57
C GLU A 61 -1.55 0.75 -3.35
N VAL A 62 -2.34 1.42 -2.49
CA VAL A 62 -2.94 0.80 -1.31
C VAL A 62 -3.83 -0.39 -1.68
N ASN A 63 -4.56 -0.29 -2.78
CA ASN A 63 -5.43 -1.36 -3.26
C ASN A 63 -4.60 -2.54 -3.80
N LEU A 64 -3.55 -2.26 -4.57
CA LEU A 64 -2.64 -3.30 -5.08
C LEU A 64 -1.96 -4.05 -3.94
N ARG A 65 -1.42 -3.31 -2.96
CA ARG A 65 -0.75 -3.90 -1.78
C ARG A 65 -1.71 -4.72 -0.93
N PHE A 66 -2.94 -4.23 -0.75
CA PHE A 66 -3.97 -4.96 -0.02
C PHE A 66 -4.34 -6.28 -0.72
N VAL A 67 -4.60 -6.24 -2.03
CA VAL A 67 -4.91 -7.46 -2.80
C VAL A 67 -3.72 -8.42 -2.82
N TYR A 68 -2.51 -7.91 -3.00
CA TYR A 68 -1.29 -8.72 -2.92
C TYR A 68 -1.15 -9.40 -1.56
N GLY A 69 -1.32 -8.66 -0.47
CA GLY A 69 -1.28 -9.19 0.89
C GLY A 69 -2.31 -10.31 1.11
N MET A 70 -3.56 -10.10 0.67
CA MET A 70 -4.61 -11.11 0.73
C MET A 70 -4.25 -12.37 -0.08
N ARG A 71 -3.63 -12.21 -1.27
CA ARG A 71 -3.17 -13.34 -2.09
C ARG A 71 -2.03 -14.12 -1.42
N CYS A 72 -1.09 -13.46 -0.75
CA CYS A 72 -0.01 -14.14 -0.03
C CYS A 72 -0.50 -15.07 1.08
N ILE A 73 -1.64 -14.74 1.69
CA ILE A 73 -2.26 -15.56 2.74
C ILE A 73 -3.38 -16.48 2.21
N GLY A 74 -3.52 -16.59 0.88
CA GLY A 74 -4.54 -17.45 0.25
C GLY A 74 -5.99 -16.95 0.41
N ILE A 75 -6.18 -15.67 0.74
CA ILE A 75 -7.51 -15.07 0.96
C ILE A 75 -8.05 -14.44 -0.33
N GLY A 76 -9.29 -14.80 -0.66
CA GLY A 76 -10.07 -14.20 -1.75
C GLY A 76 -10.88 -12.98 -1.33
N LYS A 77 -11.62 -12.40 -2.29
CA LYS A 77 -12.40 -11.17 -2.12
C LYS A 77 -13.43 -11.21 -0.99
N SER A 78 -14.16 -12.32 -0.83
CA SER A 78 -15.22 -12.44 0.18
C SER A 78 -14.68 -12.31 1.61
N ALA A 79 -13.60 -13.04 1.91
CA ALA A 79 -12.93 -12.92 3.20
C ALA A 79 -12.22 -11.55 3.37
N ALA A 80 -11.70 -10.95 2.28
CA ALA A 80 -11.18 -9.59 2.33
C ALA A 80 -12.27 -8.54 2.66
N GLN A 81 -13.51 -8.71 2.18
CA GLN A 81 -14.64 -7.87 2.56
C GLN A 81 -14.98 -8.00 4.04
N THR A 82 -15.00 -9.24 4.54
CA THR A 82 -15.23 -9.53 5.97
C THR A 82 -14.14 -8.89 6.83
N PHE A 83 -12.88 -9.00 6.42
CA PHE A 83 -11.76 -8.34 7.09
C PHE A 83 -11.92 -6.82 7.12
N CYS A 84 -12.25 -6.19 6.00
CA CYS A 84 -12.49 -4.75 5.95
C CYS A 84 -13.64 -4.32 6.88
N ALA A 85 -14.74 -5.07 6.89
CA ALA A 85 -15.87 -4.79 7.78
C ALA A 85 -15.48 -4.90 9.26
N LEU A 86 -14.74 -5.96 9.64
CA LEU A 86 -14.27 -6.18 11.01
C LEU A 86 -13.33 -5.06 11.48
N MET A 87 -12.47 -4.57 10.58
CA MET A 87 -11.47 -3.54 10.89
C MET A 87 -11.99 -2.11 10.72
N ASN A 88 -13.30 -1.92 10.47
CA ASN A 88 -13.90 -0.62 10.16
C ASN A 88 -13.19 0.13 9.01
N LEU A 89 -12.75 -0.62 7.99
CA LEU A 89 -12.14 -0.11 6.78
C LEU A 89 -13.19 0.07 5.67
N PRO A 90 -12.94 0.95 4.69
CA PRO A 90 -13.73 0.96 3.46
C PRO A 90 -13.76 -0.43 2.81
N PRO A 91 -14.81 -0.75 2.05
CA PRO A 91 -14.86 -2.02 1.34
C PRO A 91 -13.65 -2.15 0.39
N PRO A 92 -13.18 -3.38 0.16
CA PRO A 92 -12.08 -3.63 -0.76
C PRO A 92 -12.41 -3.14 -2.18
N PRO A 93 -11.41 -2.94 -3.05
CA PRO A 93 -11.64 -2.41 -4.40
C PRO A 93 -12.68 -3.25 -5.16
N ALA A 94 -13.68 -2.59 -5.74
CA ALA A 94 -14.79 -3.28 -6.44
C ALA A 94 -14.29 -4.22 -7.55
N LYS A 95 -13.26 -3.79 -8.27
CA LYS A 95 -12.56 -4.52 -9.33
C LYS A 95 -11.36 -5.32 -8.76
N PHE A 96 -11.59 -6.06 -7.68
CA PHE A 96 -10.55 -6.79 -6.92
C PHE A 96 -9.73 -7.73 -7.82
N GLU A 97 -10.40 -8.49 -8.66
CA GLU A 97 -9.82 -9.50 -9.55
C GLU A 97 -8.99 -8.88 -10.68
N ARG A 98 -9.33 -7.66 -11.12
CA ARG A 98 -8.56 -6.95 -12.15
C ARG A 98 -7.15 -6.58 -11.69
N LEU A 99 -6.91 -6.57 -10.37
CA LEU A 99 -5.60 -6.28 -9.80
C LEU A 99 -4.66 -7.50 -9.86
N TYR A 100 -5.17 -8.70 -10.17
CA TYR A 100 -4.32 -9.90 -10.23
C TYR A 100 -3.28 -9.85 -11.34
N THR A 101 -3.67 -9.44 -12.56
CA THR A 101 -2.74 -9.33 -13.68
C THR A 101 -1.58 -8.36 -13.43
N PRO A 102 -1.80 -7.09 -13.03
CA PRO A 102 -0.68 -6.18 -12.76
C PRO A 102 0.19 -6.64 -11.59
N ILE A 103 -0.40 -7.28 -10.56
CA ILE A 103 0.37 -7.87 -9.45
C ILE A 103 1.22 -9.04 -9.95
N PHE A 104 0.65 -9.94 -10.73
CA PHE A 104 1.34 -11.11 -11.27
C PHE A 104 2.52 -10.69 -12.17
N ASN A 105 2.31 -9.75 -13.09
CA ASN A 105 3.35 -9.26 -13.98
C ASN A 105 4.51 -8.60 -13.19
N ALA A 106 4.17 -7.84 -12.13
CA ALA A 106 5.17 -7.23 -11.26
C ALA A 106 5.98 -8.29 -10.48
N LEU A 107 5.32 -9.35 -10.00
CA LEU A 107 5.96 -10.48 -9.32
C LEU A 107 6.86 -11.27 -10.26
N GLU A 108 6.38 -11.57 -11.46
CA GLU A 108 7.17 -12.26 -12.49
C GLU A 108 8.43 -11.45 -12.80
N THR A 109 8.28 -10.15 -13.08
CA THR A 109 9.42 -9.25 -13.33
C THR A 109 10.41 -9.23 -12.17
N ALA A 110 9.93 -9.13 -10.93
CA ALA A 110 10.78 -9.12 -9.75
C ALA A 110 11.51 -10.46 -9.57
N SER A 111 10.80 -11.57 -9.78
CA SER A 111 11.35 -12.92 -9.66
C SER A 111 12.44 -13.18 -10.72
N SER A 112 12.19 -12.87 -11.99
CA SER A 112 13.19 -12.98 -13.06
C SER A 112 14.43 -12.15 -12.74
N ARG A 113 14.26 -10.88 -12.34
CA ARG A 113 15.38 -10.00 -11.97
C ARG A 113 16.21 -10.55 -10.81
N SER A 114 15.55 -11.10 -9.79
CA SER A 114 16.25 -11.69 -8.63
C SER A 114 17.07 -12.91 -9.01
N MET A 115 16.59 -13.73 -9.96
CA MET A 115 17.32 -14.88 -10.48
C MET A 115 18.53 -14.46 -11.31
N PHE A 116 18.38 -13.45 -12.19
CA PHE A 116 19.52 -12.88 -12.93
C PHE A 116 20.58 -12.25 -12.00
N TYR A 117 20.17 -11.66 -10.88
CA TYR A 117 21.11 -11.13 -9.89
C TYR A 117 21.86 -12.25 -9.17
N LYS A 118 21.20 -13.38 -8.90
CA LYS A 118 21.83 -14.57 -8.31
C LYS A 118 22.87 -15.17 -9.27
N GLU A 119 22.59 -15.18 -10.57
CA GLU A 119 23.49 -15.69 -11.61
C GLU A 119 24.74 -14.81 -11.81
N ARG A 120 24.62 -13.48 -11.74
CA ARG A 120 25.79 -12.58 -11.71
C ARG A 120 26.59 -12.66 -10.41
N ARG A 121 25.93 -12.98 -9.28
CA ARG A 121 26.64 -13.24 -8.02
C ARG A 121 27.45 -14.52 -8.10
N PHE A 122 27.02 -15.57 -8.80
CA PHE A 122 27.81 -16.80 -8.98
C PHE A 122 29.16 -16.56 -9.67
N HIS A 123 29.25 -15.57 -10.57
CA HIS A 123 30.53 -15.19 -11.20
C HIS A 123 31.44 -14.31 -10.31
N SER A 124 30.93 -13.71 -9.23
CA SER A 124 31.73 -13.00 -8.23
C SER A 124 31.85 -13.73 -6.89
N PHE A 125 31.09 -14.82 -6.67
CA PHE A 125 31.10 -15.59 -5.41
C PHE A 125 32.26 -16.59 -5.33
N PHE A 126 32.89 -16.94 -6.45
CA PHE A 126 34.12 -17.74 -6.43
C PHE A 126 35.36 -16.96 -5.95
N ALA A 127 35.25 -15.64 -5.75
CA ALA A 127 36.33 -14.81 -5.20
C ALA A 127 36.17 -14.48 -3.70
N PHE A 128 35.09 -14.91 -3.04
CA PHE A 128 34.84 -14.57 -1.63
C PHE A 128 34.40 -15.80 -0.81
N LEU A 129 35.08 -16.92 -1.01
CA LEU A 129 35.19 -17.96 0.01
C LEU A 129 36.43 -17.68 0.85
N SER A 130 36.33 -16.78 1.83
CA SER A 130 37.12 -16.91 3.05
C SER A 130 36.43 -16.18 4.20
N VAL A 131 36.26 -16.92 5.30
CA VAL A 131 36.01 -16.44 6.67
C VAL A 131 34.54 -16.14 7.06
N SER A 132 33.97 -17.15 7.76
CA SER A 132 33.07 -17.10 8.94
C SER A 132 31.59 -16.67 8.84
N GLU A 133 30.75 -17.70 9.08
CA GLU A 133 29.67 -17.77 10.09
C GLU A 133 28.18 -17.44 9.77
N PHE A 134 27.37 -18.50 10.01
CA PHE A 134 26.09 -18.59 10.72
C PHE A 134 24.78 -18.03 10.12
N THR A 135 23.98 -18.98 9.60
CA THR A 135 22.58 -19.36 9.98
C THR A 135 21.49 -18.30 10.26
N TYR A 136 20.23 -18.76 10.08
CA TYR A 136 18.92 -18.12 10.34
C TYR A 136 18.39 -17.26 9.17
N LEU A 137 17.28 -17.54 8.48
CA LEU A 137 16.02 -18.23 8.81
C LEU A 137 15.42 -18.86 7.54
N ASN A 138 15.09 -20.15 7.61
CA ASN A 138 14.20 -20.83 6.68
C ASN A 138 12.75 -20.40 6.97
N TYR A 139 12.12 -19.66 6.05
CA TYR A 139 10.68 -19.65 5.89
C TYR A 139 10.35 -19.73 4.39
N SER A 140 10.42 -20.95 3.88
CA SER A 140 9.85 -21.34 2.60
C SER A 140 8.36 -21.62 2.82
N VAL A 141 7.48 -20.67 2.50
CA VAL A 141 6.04 -20.95 2.39
C VAL A 141 5.76 -21.26 0.91
N PRO A 142 5.35 -22.48 0.54
CA PRO A 142 5.06 -22.79 -0.84
C PRO A 142 3.73 -22.14 -1.26
N PHE A 143 3.79 -21.27 -2.26
CA PHE A 143 2.62 -20.76 -2.97
C PHE A 143 1.88 -21.94 -3.63
N LYS A 144 0.82 -22.45 -3.01
CA LYS A 144 -0.10 -23.39 -3.64
C LYS A 144 -1.06 -22.61 -4.54
N PHE A 145 -0.89 -22.78 -5.85
CA PHE A 145 -1.92 -22.40 -6.84
C PHE A 145 -3.13 -23.31 -6.65
N ILE A 146 -4.24 -22.74 -6.19
CA ILE A 146 -5.56 -23.36 -6.33
C ILE A 146 -6.04 -23.02 -7.75
N LYS A 147 -6.15 -24.05 -8.60
CA LYS A 147 -6.95 -24.01 -9.83
C LYS A 147 -8.34 -24.54 -9.46
N ASP A 148 -9.36 -23.86 -9.96
CA ASP A 148 -10.77 -24.26 -9.86
C ASP A 148 -11.02 -25.65 -10.48
#